data_AF-A0A535QPW2-F1
#
_entry.id   AF-A0A535QPW2-F1
#
_cell.length_a   1.000
_cell.length_b   1.000
_cell.length_c   1.000
_cell.angle_alpha   90.00
_cell.angle_beta   90.00
_cell.angle_gamma   90.00
#
_symmetry.space_group_name_H-M   'P 1'
#
loop_
_entity.id
_entity.type
_entity.pdbx_description
1 polymer ?
#
loop_
_entity_poly.entity_id
_entity_poly.type
_entity_poly.pdbx_seq_one_letter_code
_entity_poly.pdbx_strand_id
1 'polypeptide(L)'
;MIINRGNLFSLLVTAFVGAIFLLLVFETWALFTGNKPISDYFRDMVHDFPGLALVTAILVGITVGHFLWGPATGRLAPAPRRIRELMARRAAN
;
A
#
# COMPACT_ATOMS: atom_id res chain seq x y z
N MET A 1 0.18 27.61 6.57
CA MET A 1 -0.57 26.54 7.27
C MET A 1 -1.15 25.56 6.25
N ILE A 2 -0.37 24.65 5.65
CA ILE A 2 -0.90 23.81 4.54
C ILE A 2 -0.39 22.35 4.54
N ILE A 3 0.46 21.93 5.48
CA ILE A 3 0.93 20.53 5.51
C ILE A 3 0.13 19.73 6.53
N ASN A 4 -1.10 19.36 6.14
CA ASN A 4 -1.88 18.35 6.87
C ASN A 4 -1.44 16.96 6.38
N ARG A 5 -1.26 15.97 7.28
CA ARG A 5 -0.77 14.62 6.91
C ARG A 5 -1.66 13.96 5.84
N GLY A 6 -2.97 14.21 5.90
CA GLY A 6 -3.92 13.72 4.89
C GLY A 6 -3.69 14.31 3.51
N ASN A 7 -3.27 15.58 3.42
CA ASN A 7 -3.02 16.24 2.14
C ASN A 7 -1.73 15.72 1.48
N LEU A 8 -0.70 15.43 2.28
CA LEU A 8 0.53 14.80 1.81
C LEU A 8 0.29 13.37 1.29
N PHE A 9 -0.49 12.58 2.03
CA PHE A 9 -0.83 11.23 1.59
C PHE A 9 -1.65 11.24 0.30
N SER A 10 -2.66 12.11 0.21
CA SER A 10 -3.45 12.27 -1.02
C SER A 10 -2.56 12.67 -2.21
N LEU A 11 -1.70 13.67 -2.03
CA LEU A 11 -0.76 14.12 -3.07
C LEU A 11 0.19 12.99 -3.50
N LEU A 12 0.73 12.23 -2.55
CA LEU A 12 1.61 11.09 -2.83
C LEU A 12 0.88 10.03 -3.67
N VAL A 13 -0.34 9.67 -3.28
CA VAL A 13 -1.15 8.68 -4.01
C VAL A 13 -1.49 9.19 -5.41
N THR A 14 -1.88 10.46 -5.55
CA THR A 14 -2.16 11.06 -6.87
C THR A 14 -0.91 11.06 -7.75
N ALA A 15 0.25 11.44 -7.21
CA ALA A 15 1.51 11.43 -7.94
C ALA A 15 1.91 10.00 -8.34
N PHE A 16 1.74 9.02 -7.46
CA PHE A 16 2.01 7.61 -7.73
C PHE A 16 1.13 7.06 -8.86
N VAL A 17 -0.19 7.29 -8.78
CA VAL A 17 -1.12 6.86 -9.84
C VAL A 17 -0.84 7.58 -11.15
N GLY A 18 -0.53 8.88 -11.11
CA GLY A 18 -0.13 9.65 -12.29
C GLY A 18 1.15 9.12 -12.94
N ALA A 19 2.15 8.76 -12.15
CA ALA A 19 3.39 8.15 -12.64
C ALA A 19 3.13 6.79 -13.29
N ILE A 20 2.31 5.92 -12.68
CA ILE A 20 1.89 4.65 -13.29
C ILE A 20 1.18 4.88 -14.61
N PHE A 21 0.26 5.85 -14.67
CA PHE A 21 -0.45 6.17 -15.90
C PHE A 21 0.51 6.58 -17.02
N LEU A 22 1.50 7.44 -16.73
CA LEU A 22 2.53 7.82 -17.71
C LEU A 22 3.37 6.61 -18.16
N LEU A 23 3.74 5.73 -17.24
CA LEU A 23 4.45 4.48 -17.57
C LEU A 23 3.61 3.59 -18.49
N LEU A 24 2.29 3.49 -18.27
CA LEU A 24 1.38 2.72 -19.12
C LEU A 24 1.20 3.35 -20.52
N VAL A 25 1.15 4.68 -20.61
CA VAL A 25 1.12 5.39 -21.90
C VAL A 25 2.42 5.13 -22.66
N PHE A 26 3.58 5.20 -22.00
CA PHE A 26 4.86 4.84 -22.58
C PHE A 26 4.89 3.38 -23.05
N GLU A 27 4.44 2.45 -22.21
CA GLU A 27 4.35 1.02 -22.55
C GLU A 27 3.50 0.81 -23.81
N THR A 28 2.34 1.46 -23.87
CA THR A 28 1.43 1.39 -25.03
C THR A 28 2.13 1.88 -26.30
N TRP A 29 2.79 3.04 -26.22
CA TRP A 29 3.55 3.59 -27.34
C TRP A 29 4.72 2.68 -27.76
N ALA A 30 5.47 2.14 -26.80
CA ALA A 30 6.59 1.24 -27.06
C ALA A 30 6.14 -0.03 -27.79
N LEU A 31 5.02 -0.62 -27.36
CA LEU A 31 4.40 -1.77 -28.02
C LEU A 31 3.98 -1.46 -29.47
N PHE A 32 3.38 -0.29 -29.71
CA PHE A 32 2.97 0.11 -31.07
C PHE A 32 4.16 0.42 -32.00
N THR A 33 5.27 0.92 -31.45
CA THR A 33 6.45 1.31 -32.22
C THR A 33 7.52 0.22 -32.32
N GLY A 34 7.32 -0.93 -31.67
CA GLY A 34 8.29 -2.01 -31.60
C GLY A 34 9.54 -1.69 -30.76
N ASN A 35 9.47 -0.66 -29.92
CA ASN A 35 10.54 -0.30 -28.99
C ASN A 35 10.51 -1.21 -27.74
N LYS A 36 11.65 -1.32 -27.03
CA LYS A 36 11.74 -2.14 -25.81
C LYS A 36 10.78 -1.60 -24.72
N PRO A 37 9.78 -2.39 -24.27
CA PRO A 37 8.84 -1.99 -23.23
C PRO A 37 9.53 -1.79 -21.87
N ILE A 38 8.90 -1.00 -21.00
CA ILE A 38 9.43 -0.78 -19.64
C ILE A 38 9.38 -2.07 -18.83
N SER A 39 8.36 -2.90 -19.07
CA SER A 39 8.18 -4.20 -18.41
C SER A 39 9.35 -5.15 -18.63
N ASP A 40 10.00 -5.09 -19.80
CA ASP A 40 11.15 -5.95 -20.10
C ASP A 40 12.38 -5.56 -19.28
N TYR A 41 12.59 -4.26 -19.00
CA TYR A 41 13.67 -3.83 -18.11
C TYR A 41 13.46 -4.35 -16.68
N PHE A 42 12.22 -4.29 -16.17
CA PHE A 42 11.91 -4.85 -14.86
C PHE A 42 12.02 -6.38 -14.84
N ARG A 43 11.62 -7.05 -15.93
CA ARG A 43 11.77 -8.50 -16.08
C ARG A 43 13.22 -8.92 -15.96
N ASP A 44 14.11 -8.28 -16.72
CA ASP A 44 15.55 -8.55 -16.71
C ASP A 44 16.12 -8.34 -15.31
N MET A 45 15.81 -7.20 -14.68
CA MET A 45 16.30 -6.86 -13.33
C MET A 45 15.83 -7.86 -12.25
N VAL A 46 14.59 -8.31 -12.32
CA VAL A 46 14.05 -9.32 -11.38
C VAL A 46 14.68 -10.68 -11.63
N HIS A 47 14.99 -11.01 -12.88
CA HIS A 47 15.62 -12.27 -13.24
C HIS A 47 17.10 -12.32 -12.80
N ASP A 48 17.79 -11.19 -12.83
CA ASP A 48 19.18 -11.07 -12.35
C ASP A 48 19.27 -11.15 -10.82
N PHE A 49 18.28 -10.59 -10.11
CA PHE A 49 18.27 -10.53 -8.64
C PHE A 49 16.92 -10.96 -8.01
N PRO A 50 16.52 -12.24 -8.14
CA PRO A 50 15.21 -12.70 -7.72
C PRO A 50 14.99 -12.55 -6.20
N GLY A 51 16.05 -12.78 -5.41
CA GLY A 51 15.99 -12.63 -3.94
C GLY A 51 15.72 -11.19 -3.50
N LEU A 52 16.38 -10.20 -4.12
CA LEU A 52 16.17 -8.78 -3.79
C LEU A 52 14.78 -8.30 -4.22
N ALA A 53 14.29 -8.77 -5.38
CA ALA A 53 12.93 -8.48 -5.84
C ALA A 53 11.87 -9.01 -4.87
N LEU A 54 12.06 -10.24 -4.35
CA LEU A 54 11.14 -10.81 -3.37
C LEU A 54 11.15 -10.03 -2.04
N VAL A 55 12.34 -9.72 -1.52
CA VAL A 55 12.47 -8.98 -0.26
C VAL A 55 11.82 -7.60 -0.36
N THR A 56 12.08 -6.87 -1.44
CA THR A 56 11.47 -5.55 -1.66
C THR A 56 9.95 -5.64 -1.79
N ALA A 57 9.42 -6.62 -2.52
CA ALA A 57 7.97 -6.84 -2.62
C ALA A 57 7.32 -7.11 -1.26
N ILE A 58 7.93 -7.95 -0.42
CA ILE A 58 7.44 -8.23 0.94
C ILE A 58 7.46 -6.97 1.80
N LEU A 59 8.56 -6.23 1.80
CA LEU A 59 8.69 -5.01 2.62
C LEU A 59 7.70 -3.94 2.22
N VAL A 60 7.49 -3.73 0.91
CA VAL A 60 6.48 -2.80 0.40
C VAL A 60 5.08 -3.26 0.80
N GLY A 61 4.77 -4.56 0.63
CA GLY A 61 3.48 -5.14 1.00
C GLY A 61 3.16 -4.98 2.48
N ILE A 62 4.12 -5.26 3.37
CA ILE A 62 3.96 -5.07 4.82
C ILE A 62 3.78 -3.59 5.16
N THR A 63 4.57 -2.70 4.56
CA THR A 63 4.50 -1.25 4.84
C THR A 63 3.15 -0.67 4.42
N VAL A 64 2.71 -0.99 3.20
CA VAL A 64 1.41 -0.55 2.66
C VAL A 64 0.27 -1.20 3.44
N GLY A 65 0.36 -2.50 3.69
CA GLY A 65 -0.63 -3.24 4.47
C GLY A 65 -0.78 -2.67 5.86
N HIS A 66 0.31 -2.41 6.58
CA HIS A 66 0.29 -1.80 7.90
C HIS A 66 -0.34 -0.39 7.88
N PHE A 67 -0.04 0.41 6.85
CA PHE A 67 -0.61 1.75 6.71
C PHE A 67 -2.12 1.73 6.40
N LEU A 68 -2.57 0.79 5.56
CA LEU A 68 -3.99 0.65 5.19
C LEU A 68 -4.83 -0.07 6.27
N TRP A 69 -4.24 -1.00 7.01
CA TRP A 69 -4.87 -1.72 8.14
C TRP A 69 -4.60 -1.05 9.50
N GLY A 70 -4.70 0.27 9.59
CA GLY A 70 -4.59 1.01 10.86
C GLY A 70 -5.40 0.37 12.01
N PRO A 71 -5.10 0.70 13.28
CA PRO A 71 -5.66 0.00 14.44
C PRO A 71 -7.17 -0.14 14.31
N ALA A 72 -7.71 -1.33 14.56
CA ALA A 72 -9.14 -1.61 14.50
C ALA A 72 -9.87 -0.77 15.57
N THR A 73 -10.16 0.49 15.25
CA THR A 73 -10.89 1.46 16.09
C THR A 73 -12.27 1.72 15.52
N GLY A 74 -12.84 0.76 14.79
CA GLY A 74 -14.21 0.80 14.32
C GLY A 74 -15.22 0.44 15.41
N ARG A 75 -16.51 0.74 15.17
CA ARG A 75 -17.63 0.36 16.06
C ARG A 75 -17.75 -1.15 16.31
N LEU A 76 -17.15 -1.96 15.42
CA LEU A 76 -17.09 -3.42 15.47
C LEU A 76 -15.77 -3.94 16.08
N ALA A 77 -14.88 -3.04 16.52
CA ALA A 77 -13.67 -3.44 17.21
C ALA A 77 -14.05 -4.14 18.53
N PRO A 78 -13.37 -5.24 18.89
CA PRO A 78 -13.62 -5.91 20.15
C PRO A 78 -13.49 -4.91 21.30
N ALA A 79 -14.51 -4.85 22.15
CA ALA A 79 -14.57 -3.88 23.23
C ALA A 79 -13.26 -3.93 24.05
N PRO A 80 -12.68 -2.77 24.41
CA PRO A 80 -11.49 -2.72 25.23
C PRO A 80 -11.65 -3.65 26.43
N ARG A 81 -10.62 -4.43 26.74
CA ARG A 81 -10.65 -5.48 27.79
C ARG A 81 -11.28 -4.99 29.09
N ARG A 82 -11.03 -3.73 29.45
CA ARG A 82 -11.62 -3.04 30.62
C ARG A 82 -13.15 -2.92 30.56
N ILE A 83 -13.73 -2.57 29.41
CA ILE A 83 -15.19 -2.47 29.24
C ILE A 83 -15.83 -3.87 29.29
N ARG A 84 -15.16 -4.88 28.71
CA ARG A 84 -15.61 -6.27 28.77
C ARG A 84 -15.65 -6.80 30.21
N GLU A 85 -14.62 -6.51 31.01
CA GLU A 85 -14.56 -6.88 32.42
C GLU A 85 -15.64 -6.17 33.25
N LEU A 86 -15.92 -4.89 32.96
CA LEU A 86 -17.00 -4.14 33.62
C LEU A 86 -18.39 -4.68 33.26
N MET A 87 -18.63 -5.04 32.00
CA MET A 87 -19.87 -5.70 31.59
C MET A 87 -20.04 -7.06 32.26
N ALA A 88 -18.98 -7.87 32.34
CA ALA A 88 -19.02 -9.17 33.00
C ALA A 88 -19.33 -9.05 34.50
N ARG A 89 -18.72 -8.06 35.19
CA ARG A 89 -19.01 -7.78 36.61
C ARG A 89 -20.44 -7.30 36.82
N ARG A 90 -21.00 -6.50 35.89
CA ARG A 90 -22.40 -6.04 35.97
C ARG A 90 -23.41 -7.15 35.74
N ALA A 91 -23.09 -8.15 34.93
CA ALA A 91 -23.98 -9.31 34.70
C ALA A 91 -23.96 -10.33 35.86
N ALA A 92 -22.96 -10.25 36.75
CA ALA A 92 -22.81 -11.13 37.90
C ALA A 92 -23.40 -10.56 39.22
N ASN A 93 -23.88 -9.31 39.20
CA ASN A 93 -24.57 -8.62 40.30
C ASN A 93 -26.05 -8.46 39.97
#